data_AF-A0AAT9GIK7-F1
#
_entry.id   AF-A0AAT9GIK7-F1
#
_cell.length_a   1.000
_cell.length_b   1.000
_cell.length_c   1.000
_cell.angle_alpha   90.00
_cell.angle_beta   90.00
_cell.angle_gamma   90.00
#
_symmetry.space_group_name_H-M   'P 1'
#
loop_
_entity.id
_entity.type
_entity.pdbx_description
1 polymer ?
#
loop_
_entity_poly.entity_id
_entity_poly.type
_entity_poly.pdbx_seq_one_letter_code
_entity_poly.pdbx_strand_id
1 'polypeptide(L)'
;MTKQGKKWKAMLDDEHNTEETHPNTIPLYPFDPNNLSIEEWQRLGVPVGVAKRIINYVNKGGQFRKPEDLRKIWGMPQLMADRLIPYVRTNYKEPDFKQTTRNIQAIDINTADLEAWKSLPGIGEVLAERIIKCREQSDGFSNMEELSAVYGLKDSLLKQLAPYLQIHQSSLKKLPLNRASAYQIVSKTGISIEVAKAIVRRRQEQGWFAEMDQLLEVPGFTKDWLSRFHALFFIE
;
A
#
# COMPACT_ATOMS: atom_id res chain seq x y z
N MET A 1 -22.83 40.07 4.41
CA MET A 1 -21.77 39.26 5.06
C MET A 1 -22.37 38.55 6.27
N THR A 2 -22.31 37.22 6.32
CA THR A 2 -22.96 36.39 7.36
C THR A 2 -22.24 36.48 8.71
N LYS A 3 -22.95 36.20 9.81
CA LYS A 3 -22.42 36.20 11.19
C LYS A 3 -21.15 35.35 11.36
N GLN A 4 -20.96 34.31 10.54
CA GLN A 4 -19.71 33.54 10.50
C GLN A 4 -18.56 34.35 9.91
N GLY A 5 -18.71 35.11 8.83
CA GLY A 5 -17.61 35.90 8.24
C GLY A 5 -17.05 37.00 9.15
N LYS A 6 -17.84 37.54 10.09
CA LYS A 6 -17.36 38.51 11.09
C LYS A 6 -16.56 37.87 12.23
N LYS A 7 -16.82 36.60 12.57
CA LYS A 7 -16.10 35.88 13.62
C LYS A 7 -14.66 35.55 13.22
N TRP A 8 -14.40 35.33 11.93
CA TRP A 8 -13.08 34.95 11.43
C TRP A 8 -12.18 36.17 11.22
N LYS A 9 -12.77 37.33 10.94
CA LYS A 9 -12.03 38.61 10.87
C LYS A 9 -11.61 39.09 12.26
N ALA A 10 -12.48 38.97 13.26
CA ALA A 10 -12.13 39.24 14.65
C ALA A 10 -11.12 38.24 15.26
N MET A 11 -10.98 37.03 14.70
CA MET A 11 -9.98 36.03 15.15
C MET A 11 -8.61 36.20 14.49
N LEU A 12 -8.53 36.94 13.37
CA LEU A 12 -7.27 37.26 12.69
C LEU A 12 -6.70 38.62 13.15
N ASP A 13 -7.54 39.51 13.66
CA ASP A 13 -7.12 40.81 14.19
C ASP A 13 -6.65 40.74 15.67
N ASP A 14 -6.81 39.58 16.34
CA ASP A 14 -6.39 39.33 17.74
C ASP A 14 -5.00 38.66 17.83
N GLU A 15 -4.27 38.59 16.72
CA GLU A 15 -2.93 37.99 16.62
C GLU A 15 -1.79 38.98 16.95
N HIS A 16 -2.09 40.16 17.50
CA HIS A 16 -1.10 41.19 17.86
C HIS A 16 -1.25 41.74 19.29
N ASN A 17 -1.66 40.91 20.27
CA ASN A 17 -1.42 41.23 21.68
C ASN A 17 -0.44 40.22 22.30
N THR A 18 0.82 40.37 21.92
CA THR A 18 1.97 39.87 22.69
C THR A 18 2.05 40.66 23.99
N GLU A 19 1.38 40.19 25.04
CA GLU A 19 1.87 40.45 26.39
C GLU A 19 3.07 39.55 26.63
N GLU A 20 4.25 40.13 26.34
CA GLU A 20 5.54 39.67 26.79
C GLU A 20 5.53 39.48 28.31
N THR A 21 5.34 38.24 28.76
CA THR A 21 5.74 37.82 30.09
C THR A 21 6.87 36.81 29.93
N HIS A 22 8.06 37.34 29.63
CA HIS A 22 9.30 36.64 29.93
C HIS A 22 9.57 36.80 31.42
N PRO A 23 9.49 35.70 32.19
CA PRO A 23 10.45 35.53 33.26
C PRO A 23 11.23 34.24 33.02
N ASN A 24 12.55 34.39 33.03
CA ASN A 24 13.55 33.34 33.23
C ASN A 24 13.64 32.27 32.14
N THR A 25 14.88 32.04 31.71
CA THR A 25 15.37 30.88 30.97
C THR A 25 14.57 29.62 31.28
N ILE A 26 13.62 29.25 30.43
CA ILE A 26 12.84 28.02 30.59
C ILE A 26 13.84 26.87 30.57
N PRO A 27 14.07 26.16 31.69
CA PRO A 27 15.08 25.13 31.76
C PRO A 27 14.66 23.97 30.87
N LEU A 28 15.50 23.67 29.88
CA LEU A 28 15.30 22.52 29.01
C LEU A 28 16.04 21.33 29.62
N TYR A 29 15.28 20.32 29.99
CA TYR A 29 15.78 19.05 30.49
C TYR A 29 15.53 17.96 29.43
N PRO A 30 16.32 16.88 29.42
CA PRO A 30 16.05 15.75 28.53
C PRO A 30 14.65 15.16 28.77
N PHE A 31 13.84 14.93 27.73
CA PHE A 31 12.45 14.47 27.86
C PHE A 31 12.02 13.50 26.74
N ASP A 32 11.09 12.59 27.01
CA ASP A 32 10.51 11.69 25.99
C ASP A 32 9.15 12.21 25.49
N PRO A 33 9.07 12.76 24.28
CA PRO A 33 7.83 13.36 23.74
C PRO A 33 6.64 12.40 23.65
N ASN A 34 6.87 11.09 23.75
CA ASN A 34 5.80 10.09 23.76
C ASN A 34 5.12 9.93 25.13
N ASN A 35 5.66 10.51 26.19
CA ASN A 35 5.21 10.28 27.57
C ASN A 35 5.12 11.58 28.41
N LEU A 36 4.74 12.70 27.78
CA LEU A 36 4.53 13.97 28.47
C LEU A 36 3.03 14.26 28.63
N SER A 37 2.65 14.87 29.75
CA SER A 37 1.35 15.50 29.96
C SER A 37 1.25 16.88 29.28
N ILE A 38 0.04 17.44 29.23
CA ILE A 38 -0.18 18.80 28.69
C ILE A 38 0.63 19.83 29.49
N GLU A 39 0.62 19.70 30.82
CA GLU A 39 1.30 20.61 31.74
C GLU A 39 2.82 20.51 31.60
N GLU A 40 3.35 19.31 31.36
CA GLU A 40 4.78 19.08 31.10
C GLU A 40 5.20 19.71 29.76
N TRP A 41 4.38 19.59 28.72
CA TRP A 41 4.60 20.32 27.47
C TRP A 41 4.60 21.83 27.65
N GLN A 42 3.68 22.35 28.47
CA GLN A 42 3.64 23.79 28.79
C GLN A 42 4.87 24.26 29.56
N ARG A 43 5.42 23.44 30.47
CA ARG A 43 6.69 23.73 31.17
C ARG A 43 7.88 23.84 30.22
N LEU A 44 7.83 23.16 29.07
CA LEU A 44 8.84 23.29 28.00
C LEU A 44 8.61 24.53 27.09
N GLY A 45 7.55 25.29 27.35
CA GLY A 45 7.15 26.46 26.56
C GLY A 45 6.25 26.14 25.36
N VAL A 46 5.67 24.93 25.30
CA VAL A 46 4.72 24.57 24.23
C VAL A 46 3.32 25.09 24.57
N PRO A 47 2.66 25.86 23.68
CA PRO A 47 1.33 26.37 23.93
C PRO A 47 0.31 25.24 24.15
N VAL A 48 -0.66 25.47 25.04
CA VAL A 48 -1.66 24.45 25.44
C VAL A 48 -2.39 23.81 24.25
N GLY A 49 -2.68 24.58 23.19
CA GLY A 49 -3.33 24.07 21.98
C GLY A 49 -2.44 23.10 21.19
N VAL A 50 -1.13 23.35 21.15
CA VAL A 50 -0.14 22.49 20.51
C VAL A 50 0.09 21.24 21.35
N ALA A 51 0.21 21.39 22.67
CA ALA A 51 0.31 20.29 23.62
C ALA A 51 -0.88 19.30 23.48
N LYS A 52 -2.11 19.81 23.41
CA LYS A 52 -3.31 18.98 23.16
C LYS A 52 -3.23 18.19 21.86
N ARG A 53 -2.69 18.77 20.79
CA ARG A 53 -2.52 18.08 19.50
C ARG A 53 -1.47 16.98 19.59
N ILE A 54 -0.37 17.23 20.30
CA ILE A 54 0.67 16.24 20.57
C ILE A 54 0.07 15.05 21.32
N ILE A 55 -0.66 15.29 22.41
CA ILE A 55 -1.34 14.23 23.17
C ILE A 55 -2.32 13.45 22.29
N ASN A 56 -3.14 14.14 21.50
CA ASN A 56 -4.08 13.48 20.59
C ASN A 56 -3.38 12.63 19.52
N TYR A 57 -2.22 13.08 19.02
CA TYR A 57 -1.40 12.31 18.09
C TYR A 57 -0.88 11.03 18.75
N VAL A 58 -0.33 11.12 19.97
CA VAL A 58 0.15 9.97 20.74
C VAL A 58 -0.97 8.99 21.09
N ASN A 59 -2.10 9.50 21.60
CA ASN A 59 -3.27 8.68 21.96
C ASN A 59 -3.88 7.94 20.76
N LYS A 60 -3.71 8.45 19.55
CA LYS A 60 -4.14 7.79 18.30
C LYS A 60 -3.12 6.79 17.75
N GLY A 61 -2.07 6.49 18.50
CA GLY A 61 -1.00 5.57 18.12
C GLY A 61 0.12 6.22 17.30
N GLY A 62 0.12 7.55 17.15
CA GLY A 62 1.27 8.29 16.65
C GLY A 62 2.44 8.22 17.63
N GLN A 63 3.68 8.23 17.13
CA GLN A 63 4.87 8.13 17.98
C GLN A 63 5.98 8.99 17.39
N PHE A 64 6.66 9.74 18.26
CA PHE A 64 7.88 10.49 17.94
C PHE A 64 9.05 9.52 17.93
N ARG A 65 9.47 9.15 16.72
CA ARG A 65 10.51 8.15 16.47
C ARG A 65 11.90 8.73 16.56
N LYS A 66 12.02 10.01 16.18
CA LYS A 66 13.25 10.78 16.24
C LYS A 66 12.96 12.22 16.66
N PRO A 67 13.95 12.94 17.22
CA PRO A 67 13.78 14.33 17.65
C PRO A 67 13.10 15.24 16.60
N GLU A 68 13.44 15.07 15.32
CA GLU A 68 12.96 15.93 14.24
C GLU A 68 11.45 15.77 13.96
N ASP A 69 10.81 14.72 14.49
CA ASP A 69 9.36 14.52 14.33
C ASP A 69 8.53 15.64 14.98
N LEU A 70 9.11 16.39 15.93
CA LEU A 70 8.47 17.60 16.49
C LEU A 70 8.08 18.62 15.41
N ARG A 71 8.88 18.75 14.33
CA ARG A 71 8.58 19.68 13.22
C ARG A 71 7.31 19.32 12.45
N LYS A 72 6.80 18.09 12.61
CA LYS A 72 5.60 17.60 11.91
C LYS A 72 4.31 17.93 12.64
N ILE A 73 4.38 18.47 13.87
CA ILE A 73 3.20 18.77 14.67
C ILE A 73 2.52 20.04 14.17
N TRP A 74 1.23 19.91 13.86
CA TRP A 74 0.44 21.01 13.35
C TRP A 74 0.33 22.16 14.36
N GLY A 75 0.80 23.34 13.96
CA GLY A 75 0.86 24.55 14.79
C GLY A 75 2.04 24.60 15.75
N MET A 76 3.06 23.76 15.60
CA MET A 76 4.35 23.93 16.26
C MET A 76 5.26 24.86 15.42
N PRO A 77 5.65 26.04 15.93
CA PRO A 77 6.61 26.90 15.23
C PRO A 77 7.96 26.20 15.04
N GLN A 78 8.59 26.38 13.88
CA GLN A 78 9.83 25.67 13.55
C GLN A 78 10.97 26.01 14.51
N LEU A 79 11.10 27.28 14.89
CA LEU A 79 12.06 27.73 15.91
C LEU A 79 11.85 27.06 17.27
N MET A 80 10.59 26.78 17.64
CA MET A 80 10.27 26.09 18.88
C MET A 80 10.66 24.62 18.80
N ALA A 81 10.37 23.95 17.69
CA ALA A 81 10.81 22.57 17.47
C ALA A 81 12.35 22.49 17.52
N ASP A 82 13.05 23.40 16.85
CA ASP A 82 14.52 23.45 16.81
C ASP A 82 15.13 23.68 18.20
N ARG A 83 14.49 24.49 19.03
CA ARG A 83 14.88 24.69 20.43
C ARG A 83 14.73 23.42 21.28
N LEU A 84 13.70 22.61 21.02
CA LEU A 84 13.36 21.42 21.81
C LEU A 84 14.11 20.16 21.36
N ILE A 85 14.39 20.02 20.06
CA ILE A 85 15.04 18.86 19.43
C ILE A 85 16.29 18.36 20.19
N PRO A 86 17.25 19.20 20.61
CA PRO A 86 18.46 18.75 21.30
C PRO A 86 18.19 18.02 22.63
N TYR A 87 17.02 18.26 23.23
CA TYR A 87 16.61 17.72 24.52
C TYR A 87 15.67 16.52 24.40
N VAL A 88 15.22 16.17 23.20
CA VAL A 88 14.40 14.98 22.99
C VAL A 88 15.25 13.73 23.27
N ARG A 89 14.70 12.85 24.12
CA ARG A 89 15.18 11.50 24.41
C ARG A 89 14.03 10.55 24.18
N THR A 90 13.88 10.10 22.94
CA THR A 90 12.87 9.09 22.62
C THR A 90 13.42 7.70 22.97
N ASN A 91 12.69 6.96 23.80
CA ASN A 91 12.94 5.53 24.03
C ASN A 91 12.21 4.67 22.99
N TYR A 92 11.75 5.28 21.89
CA TYR A 92 11.15 4.55 20.78
C TYR A 92 12.15 3.53 20.25
N LYS A 93 11.88 2.28 20.57
CA LYS A 93 12.43 1.16 19.82
C LYS A 93 11.62 1.13 18.54
N GLU A 94 12.26 1.48 17.42
CA GLU A 94 11.74 1.05 16.13
C GLU A 94 11.40 -0.44 16.29
N PRO A 95 10.20 -0.90 15.90
CA PRO A 95 9.96 -2.32 15.79
C PRO A 95 11.12 -2.83 14.96
N ASP A 96 11.89 -3.74 15.55
CA ASP A 96 13.15 -4.18 15.00
C ASP A 96 12.81 -4.96 13.74
N PHE A 97 12.67 -4.25 12.61
CA PHE A 97 12.79 -4.83 11.28
C PHE A 97 14.26 -5.09 10.97
N LYS A 98 15.12 -5.29 12.00
CA LYS A 98 16.24 -6.20 11.80
C LYS A 98 15.67 -7.44 11.17
N GLN A 99 16.16 -7.66 9.97
CA GLN A 99 16.25 -8.94 9.32
C GLN A 99 16.77 -9.93 10.37
N THR A 100 15.88 -10.46 11.21
CA THR A 100 16.01 -11.84 11.58
C THR A 100 16.11 -12.52 10.24
N THR A 101 17.22 -13.21 10.01
CA THR A 101 17.39 -14.11 8.89
C THR A 101 16.39 -15.25 9.07
N ARG A 102 15.10 -14.93 9.10
CA ARG A 102 14.06 -15.86 8.69
C ARG A 102 14.46 -16.19 7.27
N ASN A 103 14.69 -17.46 7.04
CA ASN A 103 14.76 -17.98 5.69
C ASN A 103 13.38 -17.73 5.07
N ILE A 104 13.19 -16.54 4.49
CA ILE A 104 11.93 -16.13 3.88
C ILE A 104 11.85 -16.95 2.60
N GLN A 105 11.00 -17.96 2.62
CA GLN A 105 10.72 -18.75 1.44
C GLN A 105 9.97 -17.89 0.44
N ALA A 106 10.39 -17.97 -0.82
CA ALA A 106 9.62 -17.38 -1.89
C ALA A 106 8.25 -18.05 -1.96
N ILE A 107 7.22 -17.25 -2.16
CA ILE A 107 5.84 -17.71 -2.27
C ILE A 107 5.33 -17.51 -3.68
N ASP A 108 4.46 -18.40 -4.12
CA ASP A 108 3.72 -18.22 -5.35
C ASP A 108 2.51 -17.33 -5.08
N ILE A 109 2.42 -16.18 -5.76
CA ILE A 109 1.39 -15.18 -5.50
C ILE A 109 -0.03 -15.70 -5.82
N ASN A 110 -0.14 -16.72 -6.67
CA ASN A 110 -1.41 -17.28 -7.10
C ASN A 110 -1.89 -18.44 -6.23
N THR A 111 -1.03 -19.08 -5.46
CA THR A 111 -1.42 -20.21 -4.57
C THR A 111 -1.15 -19.96 -3.09
N ALA A 112 -0.36 -18.95 -2.73
CA ALA A 112 -0.04 -18.64 -1.35
C ALA A 112 -1.30 -18.41 -0.50
N ASP A 113 -1.33 -19.01 0.67
CA ASP A 113 -2.37 -18.81 1.66
C ASP A 113 -2.10 -17.56 2.52
N LEU A 114 -3.02 -17.28 3.45
CA LEU A 114 -2.94 -16.11 4.30
C LEU A 114 -1.66 -16.08 5.14
N GLU A 115 -1.24 -17.22 5.68
CA GLU A 115 -0.05 -17.32 6.52
C GLU A 115 1.24 -17.17 5.72
N ALA A 116 1.31 -17.73 4.51
CA ALA A 116 2.42 -17.53 3.59
C ALA A 116 2.61 -16.05 3.26
N TRP A 117 1.53 -15.32 2.98
CA TRP A 117 1.59 -13.87 2.77
C TRP A 117 2.03 -13.11 4.03
N LYS A 118 1.48 -13.43 5.21
CA LYS A 118 1.85 -12.83 6.50
C LYS A 118 3.30 -13.10 6.91
N SER A 119 3.91 -14.15 6.35
CA SER A 119 5.33 -14.46 6.58
C SER A 119 6.28 -13.44 5.92
N LEU A 120 5.79 -12.70 4.92
CA LEU A 120 6.58 -11.70 4.20
C LEU A 120 6.73 -10.39 4.99
N PRO A 121 7.91 -9.74 4.92
CA PRO A 121 8.18 -8.53 5.67
C PRO A 121 7.27 -7.37 5.22
N GLY A 122 6.51 -6.80 6.15
CA GLY A 122 5.62 -5.67 5.88
C GLY A 122 4.22 -6.06 5.40
N ILE A 123 3.91 -7.35 5.31
CA ILE A 123 2.56 -7.85 5.04
C ILE A 123 1.91 -8.31 6.34
N GLY A 124 0.89 -7.58 6.79
CA GLY A 124 0.01 -7.99 7.88
C GLY A 124 -1.28 -8.65 7.35
N GLU A 125 -2.08 -9.19 8.26
CA GLU A 125 -3.34 -9.91 7.97
C GLU A 125 -4.26 -9.14 7.01
N VAL A 126 -4.57 -7.89 7.33
CA VAL A 126 -5.44 -7.03 6.50
C VAL A 126 -4.93 -6.87 5.06
N LEU A 127 -3.62 -6.76 4.88
CA LEU A 127 -3.04 -6.59 3.54
C LEU A 127 -3.02 -7.92 2.79
N ALA A 128 -2.70 -9.03 3.48
CA ALA A 128 -2.74 -10.37 2.92
C ALA A 128 -4.15 -10.75 2.42
N GLU A 129 -5.19 -10.49 3.21
CA GLU A 129 -6.59 -10.72 2.81
C GLU A 129 -6.96 -9.94 1.54
N ARG A 130 -6.52 -8.69 1.43
CA ARG A 130 -6.78 -7.87 0.24
C ARG A 130 -6.08 -8.43 -0.99
N ILE A 131 -4.83 -8.88 -0.87
CA ILE A 131 -4.09 -9.50 -1.97
C ILE A 131 -4.84 -10.75 -2.45
N ILE A 132 -5.24 -11.63 -1.53
CA ILE A 132 -5.99 -12.85 -1.84
C ILE A 132 -7.33 -12.52 -2.52
N LYS A 133 -8.06 -11.53 -2.01
CA LYS A 133 -9.32 -11.09 -2.61
C LYS A 133 -9.13 -10.54 -4.04
N CYS A 134 -8.12 -9.71 -4.25
CA CYS A 134 -7.79 -9.19 -5.59
C CYS A 134 -7.39 -10.31 -6.55
N ARG A 135 -6.62 -11.30 -6.08
CA ARG A 135 -6.26 -12.51 -6.84
C ARG A 135 -7.51 -13.25 -7.29
N GLU A 136 -8.46 -13.49 -6.38
CA GLU A 136 -9.69 -14.23 -6.68
C GLU A 136 -10.59 -13.48 -7.66
N GLN A 137 -10.64 -12.14 -7.56
CA GLN A 137 -11.40 -11.29 -8.48
C GLN A 137 -10.77 -11.21 -9.88
N SER A 138 -9.46 -11.38 -10.00
CA SER A 138 -8.71 -11.27 -11.25
C SER A 138 -8.41 -12.63 -11.90
N ASP A 139 -8.93 -13.72 -11.33
CA ASP A 139 -8.59 -15.10 -11.70
C ASP A 139 -7.07 -15.39 -11.67
N GLY A 140 -6.37 -14.76 -10.73
CA GLY A 140 -4.92 -14.80 -10.58
C GLY A 140 -4.23 -13.54 -11.09
N PHE A 141 -2.94 -13.46 -10.80
CA PHE A 141 -2.02 -12.44 -11.28
C PHE A 141 -1.14 -13.05 -12.37
N SER A 142 -1.10 -12.40 -13.54
CA SER A 142 -0.30 -12.87 -14.69
C SER A 142 1.13 -12.31 -14.65
N ASN A 143 1.34 -11.22 -13.93
CA ASN A 143 2.61 -10.54 -13.78
C ASN A 143 2.69 -9.84 -12.40
N MET A 144 3.85 -9.30 -12.08
CA MET A 144 4.10 -8.66 -10.79
C MET A 144 3.46 -7.26 -10.71
N GLU A 145 3.31 -6.58 -11.85
CA GLU A 145 2.75 -5.25 -11.96
C GLU A 145 1.28 -5.21 -11.54
N GLU A 146 0.51 -6.27 -11.77
CA GLU A 146 -0.89 -6.38 -11.35
C GLU A 146 -1.08 -6.31 -9.83
N LEU A 147 -0.06 -6.66 -9.03
CA LEU A 147 -0.12 -6.49 -7.57
C LEU A 147 -0.21 -5.00 -7.17
N SER A 148 0.27 -4.08 -8.00
CA SER A 148 0.18 -2.63 -7.71
C SER A 148 -1.27 -2.13 -7.65
N ALA A 149 -2.23 -2.88 -8.21
CA ALA A 149 -3.65 -2.56 -8.10
C ALA A 149 -4.23 -2.84 -6.71
N VAL A 150 -3.52 -3.58 -5.84
CA VAL A 150 -4.01 -3.92 -4.50
C VAL A 150 -3.95 -2.70 -3.57
N TYR A 151 -5.12 -2.26 -3.09
CA TYR A 151 -5.22 -1.09 -2.22
C TYR A 151 -4.42 -1.24 -0.91
N GLY A 152 -3.45 -0.34 -0.73
CA GLY A 152 -2.56 -0.30 0.44
C GLY A 152 -1.22 -0.99 0.22
N LEU A 153 -1.02 -1.68 -0.91
CA LEU A 153 0.28 -2.21 -1.30
C LEU A 153 1.07 -1.12 -2.03
N LYS A 154 2.05 -0.53 -1.34
CA LYS A 154 2.88 0.56 -1.89
C LYS A 154 3.95 0.00 -2.83
N ASP A 155 4.28 0.73 -3.90
CA ASP A 155 5.36 0.36 -4.83
C ASP A 155 6.70 0.11 -4.14
N SER A 156 7.02 0.87 -3.10
CA SER A 156 8.26 0.68 -2.32
C SER A 156 8.27 -0.67 -1.60
N LEU A 157 7.11 -1.11 -1.10
CA LEU A 157 6.96 -2.42 -0.47
C LEU A 157 7.00 -3.54 -1.51
N LEU A 158 6.36 -3.38 -2.67
CA LEU A 158 6.45 -4.33 -3.78
C LEU A 158 7.88 -4.58 -4.23
N LYS A 159 8.67 -3.52 -4.40
CA LYS A 159 10.10 -3.63 -4.75
C LYS A 159 10.89 -4.40 -3.69
N GLN A 160 10.58 -4.20 -2.41
CA GLN A 160 11.21 -4.95 -1.31
C GLN A 160 10.80 -6.43 -1.33
N LEU A 161 9.56 -6.74 -1.71
CA LEU A 161 9.03 -8.09 -1.72
C LEU A 161 9.39 -8.88 -2.98
N ALA A 162 9.73 -8.23 -4.09
CA ALA A 162 10.02 -8.85 -5.37
C ALA A 162 10.94 -10.10 -5.31
N PRO A 163 12.01 -10.16 -4.48
CA PRO A 163 12.83 -11.37 -4.37
C PRO A 163 12.12 -12.61 -3.80
N TYR A 164 11.00 -12.42 -3.11
CA TYR A 164 10.23 -13.47 -2.42
C TYR A 164 8.91 -13.79 -3.12
N LEU A 165 8.63 -13.17 -4.27
CA LEU A 165 7.38 -13.36 -4.99
C LEU A 165 7.65 -14.06 -6.31
N GLN A 166 6.88 -15.10 -6.60
CA GLN A 166 7.00 -15.89 -7.81
C GLN A 166 5.63 -16.14 -8.43
N ILE A 167 5.62 -16.46 -9.72
CA ILE A 167 4.45 -16.92 -10.46
C ILE A 167 4.84 -18.22 -11.14
N HIS A 168 4.28 -19.36 -10.71
CA HIS A 168 4.44 -20.59 -11.46
C HIS A 168 3.39 -20.69 -12.55
N GLN A 169 3.75 -21.17 -13.74
CA GLN A 169 2.80 -21.35 -14.84
C GLN A 169 1.63 -22.30 -14.46
N SER A 170 1.88 -23.28 -13.60
CA SER A 170 0.86 -24.20 -13.07
C SER A 170 -0.15 -23.55 -12.11
N SER A 171 0.20 -22.40 -11.52
CA SER A 171 -0.65 -21.66 -10.58
C SER A 171 -1.70 -20.79 -11.26
N LEU A 172 -1.50 -20.48 -12.54
CA LEU A 172 -2.41 -19.65 -13.30
C LEU A 172 -3.70 -20.43 -13.54
N LYS A 173 -4.83 -19.90 -13.04
CA LYS A 173 -6.13 -20.47 -13.35
C LYS A 173 -6.33 -20.43 -14.86
N LYS A 174 -6.62 -21.62 -15.42
CA LYS A 174 -6.99 -21.75 -16.82
C LYS A 174 -8.31 -21.01 -17.05
N LEU A 175 -8.42 -20.33 -18.18
CA LEU A 175 -9.64 -19.64 -18.58
C LEU A 175 -10.50 -20.55 -19.48
N PRO A 176 -11.83 -20.57 -19.34
CA PRO A 176 -12.68 -21.34 -20.25
C PRO A 176 -12.60 -20.77 -21.68
N LEU A 177 -12.02 -21.52 -22.61
CA LEU A 177 -11.77 -21.08 -23.98
C LEU A 177 -13.05 -20.64 -24.68
N ASN A 178 -14.16 -21.36 -24.46
CA ASN A 178 -15.45 -21.09 -25.11
C ASN A 178 -16.15 -19.83 -24.62
N ARG A 179 -15.74 -19.29 -23.45
CA ARG A 179 -16.31 -18.07 -22.86
C ARG A 179 -15.35 -16.88 -22.86
N ALA A 180 -14.04 -17.13 -22.99
CA ALA A 180 -13.02 -16.09 -23.01
C ALA A 180 -13.27 -15.04 -24.12
N SER A 181 -13.22 -13.75 -23.78
CA SER A 181 -13.23 -12.68 -24.77
C SER A 181 -11.91 -12.61 -25.54
N ALA A 182 -11.92 -11.97 -26.73
CA ALA A 182 -10.69 -11.76 -27.49
C ALA A 182 -9.62 -11.02 -26.66
N TYR A 183 -10.02 -10.03 -25.85
CA TYR A 183 -9.09 -9.31 -24.96
C TYR A 183 -8.49 -10.20 -23.87
N GLN A 184 -9.29 -11.09 -23.26
CA GLN A 184 -8.76 -12.03 -22.28
C GLN A 184 -7.79 -13.04 -22.93
N ILE A 185 -8.07 -13.47 -24.16
CA ILE A 185 -7.17 -14.34 -24.93
C ILE A 185 -5.84 -13.63 -25.18
N VAL A 186 -5.87 -12.40 -25.69
CA VAL A 186 -4.66 -11.59 -25.91
C VAL A 186 -3.89 -11.38 -24.60
N SER A 187 -4.57 -11.02 -23.52
CA SER A 187 -3.92 -10.76 -22.23
C SER A 187 -3.16 -11.99 -21.71
N LYS A 188 -3.76 -13.19 -21.77
CA LYS A 188 -3.10 -14.42 -21.29
C LYS A 188 -2.00 -14.92 -22.24
N THR A 189 -2.16 -14.76 -23.54
CA THR A 189 -1.30 -15.42 -24.53
C THR A 189 -0.30 -14.48 -25.20
N GLY A 190 -0.55 -13.19 -25.25
CA GLY A 190 0.20 -12.27 -26.11
C GLY A 190 0.01 -12.52 -27.61
N ILE A 191 -0.96 -13.36 -28.01
CA ILE A 191 -1.32 -13.53 -29.43
C ILE A 191 -1.91 -12.23 -29.97
N SER A 192 -1.82 -12.01 -31.28
CA SER A 192 -2.36 -10.78 -31.88
C SER A 192 -3.88 -10.71 -31.72
N ILE A 193 -4.40 -9.48 -31.63
CA ILE A 193 -5.84 -9.24 -31.47
C ILE A 193 -6.64 -9.76 -32.68
N GLU A 194 -6.05 -9.79 -33.87
CA GLU A 194 -6.65 -10.33 -35.08
C GLU A 194 -6.92 -11.83 -34.94
N VAL A 195 -5.92 -12.60 -34.46
CA VAL A 195 -6.08 -14.04 -34.25
C VAL A 195 -7.06 -14.32 -33.11
N ALA A 196 -6.97 -13.57 -31.99
CA ALA A 196 -7.92 -13.71 -30.90
C ALA A 196 -9.38 -13.44 -31.32
N LYS A 197 -9.61 -12.43 -32.18
CA LYS A 197 -10.92 -12.17 -32.78
C LYS A 197 -11.35 -13.30 -33.71
N ALA A 198 -10.43 -13.88 -34.48
CA ALA A 198 -10.72 -15.03 -35.34
C ALA A 198 -11.16 -16.27 -34.54
N ILE A 199 -10.55 -16.53 -33.37
CA ILE A 199 -10.96 -17.60 -32.45
C ILE A 199 -12.40 -17.38 -31.97
N VAL A 200 -12.73 -16.17 -31.51
CA VAL A 200 -14.07 -15.83 -31.04
C VAL A 200 -15.11 -15.94 -32.15
N ARG A 201 -14.77 -15.49 -33.37
CA ARG A 201 -15.64 -15.60 -34.55
C ARG A 201 -15.88 -17.05 -34.93
N ARG A 202 -14.82 -17.87 -34.99
CA ARG A 202 -14.91 -19.31 -35.31
C ARG A 202 -15.91 -20.04 -34.40
N ARG A 203 -15.88 -19.78 -33.09
CA ARG A 203 -16.83 -20.43 -32.17
C ARG A 203 -18.26 -19.90 -32.25
N GLN A 204 -18.46 -18.68 -32.75
CA GLN A 204 -19.79 -18.10 -32.98
C GLN A 204 -20.43 -18.63 -34.27
N GLU A 205 -19.64 -18.84 -35.31
CA GLU A 205 -20.12 -19.29 -36.62
C GLU A 205 -20.28 -20.81 -36.72
N GLN A 206 -19.35 -21.56 -36.13
CA GLN A 206 -19.24 -23.01 -36.31
C GLN A 206 -19.45 -23.81 -35.01
N GLY A 207 -19.87 -23.13 -33.93
CA GLY A 207 -20.10 -23.75 -32.63
C GLY A 207 -18.85 -23.85 -31.75
N TRP A 208 -19.04 -24.25 -30.51
CA TRP A 208 -18.02 -24.28 -29.47
C TRP A 208 -16.86 -25.23 -29.82
N PHE A 209 -15.66 -24.90 -29.35
CA PHE A 209 -14.53 -25.80 -29.44
C PHE A 209 -14.77 -27.00 -28.52
N ALA A 210 -14.72 -28.21 -29.08
CA ALA A 210 -14.79 -29.47 -28.33
C ALA A 210 -13.39 -29.97 -27.95
N GLU A 211 -12.38 -29.63 -28.75
CA GLU A 211 -10.99 -29.98 -28.55
C GLU A 211 -10.06 -28.81 -28.90
N MET A 212 -8.88 -28.77 -28.27
CA MET A 212 -7.96 -27.64 -28.41
C MET A 212 -7.32 -27.59 -29.81
N ASP A 213 -7.17 -28.75 -30.45
CA ASP A 213 -6.60 -28.91 -31.80
C ASP A 213 -7.42 -28.21 -32.89
N GLN A 214 -8.72 -28.00 -32.67
CA GLN A 214 -9.59 -27.22 -33.55
C GLN A 214 -9.15 -25.75 -33.70
N LEU A 215 -8.31 -25.23 -32.79
CA LEU A 215 -7.69 -23.92 -32.96
C LEU A 215 -6.77 -23.85 -34.18
N LEU A 216 -6.23 -24.98 -34.65
CA LEU A 216 -5.40 -25.03 -35.87
C LEU A 216 -6.19 -24.68 -37.13
N GLU A 217 -7.52 -24.78 -37.10
CA GLU A 217 -8.40 -24.34 -38.19
C GLU A 217 -8.60 -22.82 -38.21
N VAL A 218 -8.22 -22.12 -37.14
CA VAL A 218 -8.41 -20.67 -37.03
C VAL A 218 -7.32 -19.94 -37.84
N PRO A 219 -7.70 -19.05 -38.78
CA PRO A 219 -6.74 -18.30 -39.57
C PRO A 219 -5.74 -17.52 -38.70
N GLY A 220 -4.45 -17.74 -38.94
CA GLY A 220 -3.34 -17.08 -38.21
C GLY A 220 -2.97 -17.72 -36.87
N PHE A 221 -3.69 -18.76 -36.43
CA PHE A 221 -3.27 -19.58 -35.31
C PHE A 221 -2.21 -20.59 -35.76
N THR A 222 -1.15 -20.79 -34.97
CA THR A 222 -0.05 -21.70 -35.31
C THR A 222 0.12 -22.79 -34.27
N LYS A 223 0.75 -23.90 -34.67
CA LYS A 223 1.01 -25.04 -33.77
C LYS A 223 1.85 -24.67 -32.55
N ASP A 224 2.73 -23.67 -32.66
CA ASP A 224 3.55 -23.18 -31.55
C ASP A 224 2.71 -22.58 -30.41
N TRP A 225 1.52 -22.04 -30.72
CA TRP A 225 0.60 -21.52 -29.71
C TRP A 225 -0.18 -22.61 -28.99
N LEU A 226 -0.32 -23.80 -29.58
CA LEU A 226 -1.20 -24.86 -29.08
C LEU A 226 -0.82 -25.30 -27.66
N SER A 227 0.47 -25.53 -27.42
CA SER A 227 0.98 -25.91 -26.09
C SER A 227 0.71 -24.83 -25.04
N ARG A 228 0.82 -23.55 -25.43
CA ARG A 228 0.52 -22.43 -24.54
C ARG A 228 -0.98 -22.33 -24.25
N PHE A 229 -1.83 -22.59 -25.24
CA PHE A 229 -3.28 -22.62 -25.04
C PHE A 229 -3.70 -23.78 -24.12
N HIS A 230 -3.09 -24.96 -24.24
CA HIS A 230 -3.29 -26.07 -23.29
C HIS A 230 -2.91 -25.70 -21.85
N ALA A 231 -1.85 -24.89 -21.67
CA ALA A 231 -1.43 -24.44 -20.35
C ALA A 231 -2.39 -23.40 -19.75
N LEU A 232 -2.96 -22.52 -20.57
CA LEU A 232 -3.69 -21.32 -20.12
C LEU A 232 -5.22 -21.41 -20.23
N PHE A 233 -5.76 -22.36 -20.99
CA PHE A 233 -7.19 -22.50 -21.22
C PHE A 233 -7.66 -23.94 -21.03
N PHE A 234 -8.95 -24.08 -20.75
CA PHE A 234 -9.65 -25.36 -20.75
C PHE A 234 -10.94 -25.25 -21.55
N ILE A 235 -11.48 -26.39 -21.97
CA ILE A 235 -12.77 -26.48 -22.66
C ILE A 235 -13.79 -27.00 -21.65
N GLU A 236 -14.93 -26.32 -21.54
CA GLU A 236 -16.10 -26.73 -20.75
C GLU A 236 -17.08 -27.54 -21.60
#